data_AF-A0A349MAF9-F1
#
_entry.id   AF-A0A349MAF9-F1
#
_cell.length_a   1.000
_cell.length_b   1.000
_cell.length_c   1.000
_cell.angle_alpha   90.00
_cell.angle_beta   90.00
_cell.angle_gamma   90.00
#
_symmetry.space_group_name_H-M   'P 1'
#
loop_
_entity.id
_entity.type
_entity.pdbx_description
1 polymer ?
#
loop_
_entity_poly.entity_id
_entity_poly.type
_entity_poly.pdbx_seq_one_letter_code
_entity_poly.pdbx_strand_id
1 'polypeptide(L)'
;MLIMSCTLMAALWTGCAMIQSHMIATKWGFEVVEYTRQTQFPGVESNLYKTQVHRVKLNGKFKEGTHRFELWLDSVALPVRLVQDRSGIAMDMASGYRSDVRFTANRHTYRQGTSGAMVLPEETYRLTGKALKEGEAWFVFFDRKGKETRWNLGVPENLPNLYAP
;
A
#
# COMPACT_ATOMS: atom_id res chain seq x y z
N MET A 1 40.36 11.91 54.09
CA MET A 1 39.00 12.10 54.65
C MET A 1 38.07 12.30 53.46
N LEU A 2 37.23 11.32 53.05
CA LEU A 2 35.85 11.06 53.54
C LEU A 2 35.02 12.36 53.47
N ILE A 3 33.89 12.52 52.76
CA ILE A 3 32.67 11.69 52.56
C ILE A 3 31.87 12.30 51.37
N MET A 4 31.52 11.55 50.31
CA MET A 4 30.16 11.02 49.99
C MET A 4 28.99 12.03 49.91
N SER A 5 28.38 12.14 48.72
CA SER A 5 26.98 12.52 48.42
C SER A 5 26.91 12.80 46.89
N CYS A 6 26.49 11.93 45.98
CA CYS A 6 25.23 11.19 45.84
C CYS A 6 24.01 12.10 45.62
N THR A 7 23.70 12.48 44.37
CA THR A 7 22.38 12.21 43.74
C THR A 7 22.23 12.80 42.33
N LEU A 8 21.45 12.07 41.53
CA LEU A 8 20.69 12.48 40.34
C LEU A 8 21.46 12.88 39.06
N MET A 9 21.57 11.90 38.15
CA MET A 9 21.07 12.01 36.77
C MET A 9 21.15 10.64 36.10
N ALA A 10 20.23 9.76 36.48
CA ALA A 10 19.86 8.63 35.64
C ALA A 10 19.07 9.20 34.45
N ALA A 11 19.79 9.73 33.46
CA ALA A 11 19.20 10.03 32.17
C ALA A 11 18.87 8.70 31.50
N LEU A 12 17.65 8.24 31.75
CA LEU A 12 16.92 7.27 30.95
C LEU A 12 16.97 7.76 29.49
N TRP A 13 17.99 7.34 28.76
CA TRP A 13 17.86 7.10 27.33
C TRP A 13 16.90 5.93 27.18
N THR A 14 15.61 6.24 27.34
CA THR A 14 14.54 5.45 26.74
C THR A 14 14.78 5.55 25.25
N GLY A 15 15.57 4.60 24.75
CA GLY A 15 15.67 4.31 23.34
C GLY A 15 14.25 4.16 22.84
N CYS A 16 13.80 5.15 22.07
CA CYS A 16 12.76 4.93 21.08
C CYS A 16 13.41 4.07 19.98
N ALA A 17 13.80 2.85 20.35
CA ALA A 17 13.83 1.77 19.40
C ALA A 17 12.36 1.62 19.01
N MET A 18 11.95 2.37 17.99
CA MET A 18 10.82 1.98 17.18
C MET A 18 11.13 0.53 16.82
N ILE A 19 10.50 -0.39 17.54
CA ILE A 19 10.53 -1.80 17.21
C ILE A 19 9.93 -1.82 15.82
N GLN A 20 10.82 -1.83 14.83
CA GLN A 20 10.49 -1.96 13.44
C GLN A 20 9.99 -3.38 13.32
N SER A 21 8.71 -3.56 13.68
CA SER A 21 8.07 -4.85 13.70
C SER A 21 8.03 -5.32 12.26
N HIS A 22 8.99 -6.17 11.91
CA HIS A 22 9.05 -6.80 10.61
C HIS A 22 7.80 -7.65 10.47
N MET A 23 6.83 -7.15 9.73
CA MET A 23 5.65 -7.93 9.41
C MET A 23 6.09 -9.04 8.45
N ILE A 24 5.56 -10.24 8.66
CA ILE A 24 5.78 -11.36 7.74
C ILE A 24 4.56 -11.40 6.84
N ALA A 25 4.76 -11.13 5.56
CA ALA A 25 3.73 -11.35 4.57
C ALA A 25 3.43 -12.85 4.45
N THR A 26 2.17 -13.20 4.27
CA THR A 26 1.78 -14.58 3.98
C THR A 26 2.27 -14.89 2.56
N LYS A 27 3.02 -15.98 2.41
CA LYS A 27 3.54 -16.43 1.10
C LYS A 27 2.67 -17.53 0.46
N TRP A 28 1.68 -18.06 1.17
CA TRP A 28 1.02 -19.33 0.86
C TRP A 28 -0.50 -19.22 0.81
N GLY A 29 -1.11 -19.34 -0.38
CA GLY A 29 -2.57 -19.38 -0.59
C GLY A 29 -3.11 -18.35 -1.61
N PHE A 30 -2.24 -17.50 -2.14
CA PHE A 30 -2.48 -16.67 -3.32
C PHE A 30 -1.28 -16.82 -4.25
N GLU A 31 -1.56 -16.81 -5.54
CA GLU A 31 -0.62 -16.83 -6.63
C GLU A 31 -0.70 -15.46 -7.33
N VAL A 32 0.43 -14.77 -7.38
CA VAL A 32 0.55 -13.49 -8.10
C VAL A 32 0.78 -13.85 -9.56
N VAL A 33 -0.21 -13.57 -10.41
CA VAL A 33 -0.14 -13.85 -11.84
C VAL A 33 0.56 -12.72 -12.57
N GLU A 34 0.25 -11.48 -12.20
CA GLU A 34 0.83 -10.29 -12.81
C GLU A 34 0.84 -9.15 -11.80
N TYR A 35 1.95 -8.41 -11.73
CA TYR A 35 2.00 -7.17 -11.01
C TYR A 35 2.75 -6.13 -11.83
N THR A 36 2.01 -5.16 -12.37
CA THR A 36 2.56 -4.10 -13.22
C THR A 36 2.39 -2.72 -12.60
N ARG A 37 3.34 -1.84 -12.91
CA ARG A 37 3.32 -0.43 -12.56
C ARG A 37 3.49 0.40 -13.83
N GLN A 38 2.62 1.39 -14.00
CA GLN A 38 2.70 2.34 -15.10
C GLN A 38 2.66 3.76 -14.57
N THR A 39 3.60 4.60 -14.99
CA THR A 39 3.59 6.02 -14.64
C THR A 39 2.89 6.81 -15.73
N GLN A 40 1.93 7.63 -15.34
CA GLN A 40 1.20 8.56 -16.19
C GLN A 40 1.55 9.99 -15.78
N PHE A 41 2.01 10.77 -16.75
CA PHE A 41 2.30 12.19 -16.58
C PHE A 41 1.14 12.99 -17.17
N PRO A 42 0.31 13.63 -16.34
CA PRO A 42 -0.72 14.53 -16.83
C PRO A 42 -0.08 15.77 -17.47
N GLY A 43 -0.83 16.44 -18.35
CA GLY A 43 -0.37 17.63 -19.07
C GLY A 43 0.03 18.78 -18.16
N VAL A 44 0.71 19.77 -18.72
CA VAL A 44 1.36 20.91 -18.02
C VAL A 44 0.38 21.73 -17.16
N GLU A 45 -0.90 21.71 -17.50
CA GLU A 45 -1.96 22.47 -16.82
C GLU A 45 -2.49 21.82 -15.53
N SER A 46 -2.01 20.61 -15.18
CA SER A 46 -2.44 19.92 -13.97
C SER A 46 -1.45 20.09 -12.80
N ASN A 47 -1.99 20.33 -11.60
CA ASN A 47 -1.22 20.29 -10.36
C ASN A 47 -0.82 18.86 -9.96
N LEU A 48 -1.45 17.85 -10.57
CA LEU A 48 -1.01 16.47 -10.48
C LEU A 48 0.32 16.34 -11.23
N TYR A 49 1.38 15.91 -10.55
CA TYR A 49 2.70 15.75 -11.16
C TYR A 49 2.82 14.41 -11.91
N LYS A 50 2.39 13.33 -11.24
CA LYS A 50 2.38 11.98 -11.81
C LYS A 50 1.33 11.13 -11.11
N THR A 51 0.79 10.17 -11.84
CA THR A 51 -0.01 9.07 -11.30
C THR A 51 0.71 7.77 -11.56
N GLN A 52 1.00 7.00 -10.52
CA GLN A 52 1.45 5.62 -10.67
C GLN A 52 0.24 4.70 -10.58
N VAL A 53 -0.08 4.05 -11.69
CA VAL A 53 -1.15 3.06 -11.78
C VAL A 53 -0.54 1.69 -11.52
N HIS A 54 -0.98 1.05 -10.44
CA HIS A 54 -0.60 -0.30 -10.07
C HIS A 54 -1.72 -1.24 -10.46
N ARG A 55 -1.39 -2.28 -11.24
CA ARG A 55 -2.34 -3.32 -11.63
C ARG A 55 -1.87 -4.65 -11.08
N VAL A 56 -2.76 -5.33 -10.38
CA VAL A 56 -2.46 -6.61 -9.74
C VAL A 56 -3.44 -7.64 -10.26
N LYS A 57 -2.91 -8.75 -10.77
CA LYS A 57 -3.67 -9.93 -11.17
C LYS A 57 -3.26 -11.08 -10.26
N LEU A 58 -4.23 -11.71 -9.61
CA LEU A 58 -3.96 -12.79 -8.67
C LEU A 58 -5.02 -13.90 -8.72
N ASN A 59 -4.57 -15.10 -8.38
CA ASN A 59 -5.44 -16.23 -8.07
C ASN A 59 -5.35 -16.49 -6.57
N GLY A 60 -6.44 -16.90 -5.93
CA GLY A 60 -6.36 -17.26 -4.52
C GLY A 60 -7.70 -17.47 -3.85
N LYS A 61 -7.62 -17.92 -2.59
CA LYS A 61 -8.80 -18.19 -1.78
C LYS A 61 -9.15 -16.97 -0.93
N PHE A 62 -10.28 -16.33 -1.25
CA PHE A 62 -10.83 -15.25 -0.46
C PHE A 62 -11.75 -15.80 0.62
N LYS A 63 -11.71 -15.17 1.79
CA LYS A 63 -12.61 -15.50 2.89
C LYS A 63 -13.96 -14.84 2.68
N GLU A 64 -14.98 -15.42 3.32
CA GLU A 64 -16.30 -14.82 3.36
C GLU A 64 -16.24 -13.42 3.97
N GLY A 65 -16.92 -12.48 3.31
CA GLY A 65 -17.05 -11.10 3.72
C GLY A 65 -15.79 -10.25 3.49
N THR A 66 -14.94 -10.65 2.56
CA THR A 66 -13.81 -9.81 2.13
C THR A 66 -14.34 -8.60 1.36
N HIS A 67 -14.16 -7.40 1.90
CA HIS A 67 -14.81 -6.19 1.38
C HIS A 67 -13.88 -4.99 1.24
N ARG A 68 -12.77 -4.95 2.00
CA ARG A 68 -11.79 -3.87 1.94
C ARG A 68 -10.47 -4.41 1.42
N PHE A 69 -9.98 -3.79 0.35
CA PHE A 69 -8.73 -4.14 -0.32
C PHE A 69 -7.81 -2.92 -0.33
N GLU A 70 -6.55 -3.15 -0.01
CA GLU A 70 -5.52 -2.13 0.04
C GLU A 70 -4.24 -2.65 -0.61
N LEU A 71 -3.49 -1.75 -1.24
CA LEU A 71 -2.15 -1.99 -1.74
C LEU A 71 -1.20 -1.17 -0.89
N TRP A 72 -0.36 -1.86 -0.13
CA TRP A 72 0.61 -1.23 0.74
C TRP A 72 1.92 -1.08 -0.03
N LEU A 73 2.37 0.17 -0.17
CA LEU A 73 3.63 0.53 -0.83
C LEU A 73 4.43 1.41 0.11
N ASP A 74 5.71 1.12 0.29
CA ASP A 74 6.61 1.82 1.21
C ASP A 74 6.05 1.86 2.65
N SER A 75 5.30 2.91 3.00
CA SER A 75 4.61 3.10 4.30
C SER A 75 3.15 3.57 4.15
N VAL A 76 2.59 3.39 2.96
CA VAL A 76 1.34 4.01 2.51
C VAL A 76 0.35 2.93 2.10
N ALA A 77 -0.87 2.97 2.64
CA ALA A 77 -1.96 2.12 2.21
C ALA A 77 -2.79 2.83 1.13
N LEU A 78 -2.72 2.32 -0.10
CA LEU A 78 -3.52 2.79 -1.21
C LEU A 78 -4.85 2.02 -1.28
N PRO A 79 -5.98 2.70 -1.45
CA PRO A 79 -7.25 2.01 -1.69
C PRO A 79 -7.19 1.28 -3.04
N VAL A 80 -7.61 0.02 -3.04
CA VAL A 80 -7.65 -0.81 -4.24
C VAL A 80 -9.07 -0.92 -4.75
N ARG A 81 -9.23 -0.74 -6.05
CA ARG A 81 -10.49 -1.01 -6.75
C ARG A 81 -10.42 -2.39 -7.40
N LEU A 82 -11.45 -3.20 -7.17
CA LEU A 82 -11.68 -4.41 -7.93
C LEU A 82 -12.13 -4.00 -9.35
N VAL A 83 -11.43 -4.49 -10.36
CA VAL A 83 -11.74 -4.21 -11.77
C VAL A 83 -12.63 -5.32 -12.33
N GLN A 84 -12.25 -6.58 -12.11
CA GLN A 84 -12.97 -7.74 -12.64
C GLN A 84 -12.50 -9.04 -11.97
N ASP A 85 -13.35 -10.07 -11.90
CA ASP A 85 -12.92 -11.46 -11.75
C ASP A 85 -13.12 -12.24 -13.07
N ARG A 86 -12.58 -13.46 -13.19
CA ARG A 86 -12.70 -14.27 -14.43
C ARG A 86 -14.15 -14.43 -14.91
N SER A 87 -15.10 -14.48 -13.98
CA SER A 87 -16.53 -14.63 -14.23
C SER A 87 -17.25 -13.31 -14.52
N GLY A 88 -16.58 -12.15 -14.42
CA GLY A 88 -17.21 -10.83 -14.50
C GLY A 88 -18.12 -10.53 -13.30
N ILE A 89 -18.03 -11.33 -12.23
CA ILE A 89 -18.85 -11.21 -11.03
C ILE A 89 -18.12 -10.27 -10.06
N ALA A 90 -18.82 -9.25 -9.56
CA ALA A 90 -18.30 -8.46 -8.44
C ALA A 90 -18.04 -9.40 -7.26
N MET A 91 -16.98 -9.18 -6.47
CA MET A 91 -16.70 -10.04 -5.31
C MET A 91 -17.94 -10.17 -4.42
N ASP A 92 -18.66 -11.27 -4.57
CA ASP A 92 -19.73 -11.65 -3.68
C ASP A 92 -19.09 -12.01 -2.35
N MET A 93 -19.75 -11.62 -1.27
CA MET A 93 -19.24 -11.82 0.08
C MET A 93 -19.03 -13.30 0.44
N ALA A 94 -19.24 -14.25 -0.47
CA ALA A 94 -18.98 -15.67 -0.30
C ALA A 94 -17.48 -15.99 -0.24
N SER A 95 -17.14 -17.00 0.56
CA SER A 95 -15.80 -17.60 0.52
C SER A 95 -15.62 -18.44 -0.74
N GLY A 96 -14.44 -18.38 -1.35
CA GLY A 96 -14.18 -19.19 -2.53
C GLY A 96 -12.79 -18.98 -3.10
N TYR A 97 -12.36 -19.93 -3.92
CA TYR A 97 -11.21 -19.74 -4.77
C TYR A 97 -11.63 -18.92 -6.00
N ARG A 98 -10.89 -17.86 -6.30
CA ARG A 98 -11.10 -17.05 -7.50
C ARG A 98 -9.83 -17.05 -8.33
N SER A 99 -10.03 -17.06 -9.65
CA SER A 99 -8.97 -16.95 -10.63
C SER A 99 -9.07 -15.63 -11.39
N ASP A 100 -7.94 -15.15 -11.87
CA ASP A 100 -7.79 -13.94 -12.69
C ASP A 100 -8.47 -12.71 -12.07
N VAL A 101 -8.37 -12.53 -10.75
CA VAL A 101 -8.92 -11.37 -10.08
C VAL A 101 -8.00 -10.18 -10.32
N ARG A 102 -8.58 -9.10 -10.87
CA ARG A 102 -7.85 -7.90 -11.28
C ARG A 102 -8.17 -6.75 -10.35
N PHE A 103 -7.11 -6.12 -9.87
CA PHE A 103 -7.16 -4.98 -8.98
C PHE A 103 -6.38 -3.81 -9.58
N THR A 104 -6.81 -2.59 -9.27
CA THR A 104 -6.09 -1.38 -9.64
C THR A 104 -6.03 -0.41 -8.47
N ALA A 105 -4.86 0.17 -8.24
CA ALA A 105 -4.63 1.22 -7.27
C ALA A 105 -3.83 2.34 -7.92
N ASN A 106 -4.18 3.58 -7.58
CA ASN A 106 -3.47 4.76 -8.06
C ASN A 106 -2.71 5.40 -6.90
N ARG A 107 -1.47 5.79 -7.17
CA ARG A 107 -0.70 6.69 -6.29
C ARG A 107 -0.52 8.01 -7.00
N HIS A 108 -1.14 9.05 -6.47
CA HIS A 108 -1.03 10.39 -6.99
C HIS A 108 0.13 11.11 -6.30
N THR A 109 0.95 11.80 -7.08
CA THR A 109 1.96 12.74 -6.58
C THR A 109 1.62 14.10 -7.15
N TYR A 110 1.48 15.10 -6.28
CA TYR A 110 1.17 16.47 -6.67
C TYR A 110 2.45 17.30 -6.70
N ARG A 111 2.47 18.35 -7.54
CA ARG A 111 3.54 19.35 -7.52
C ARG A 111 3.43 20.15 -6.22
N GLN A 112 4.55 20.51 -5.61
CA GLN A 112 4.53 21.51 -4.54
C GLN A 112 3.96 22.81 -5.12
N GLY A 113 2.84 23.28 -4.58
CA GLY A 113 2.19 24.48 -5.07
C GLY A 113 3.09 25.70 -4.87
N THR A 114 3.37 26.44 -5.94
CA THR A 114 3.72 27.85 -5.82
C THR A 114 2.47 28.65 -5.46
N SER A 115 2.64 29.70 -4.66
CA SER A 115 1.56 30.59 -4.20
C SER A 115 0.62 30.96 -5.37
N GLY A 116 -0.63 30.47 -5.34
CA GLY A 116 -1.64 30.72 -6.37
C GLY A 116 -2.17 29.48 -7.12
N ALA A 117 -1.53 28.31 -7.01
CA ALA A 117 -2.04 27.08 -7.61
C ALA A 117 -3.20 26.47 -6.80
N MET A 118 -4.25 25.99 -7.49
CA MET A 118 -5.39 25.29 -6.88
C MET A 118 -4.91 24.07 -6.09
N VAL A 119 -4.93 24.15 -4.76
CA VAL A 119 -4.58 23.03 -3.87
C VAL A 119 -5.63 21.95 -4.05
N LEU A 120 -5.30 20.93 -4.86
CA LEU A 120 -6.11 19.71 -4.90
C LEU A 120 -5.96 19.03 -3.55
N PRO A 121 -7.03 18.40 -3.02
CA PRO A 121 -6.92 17.62 -1.81
C PRO A 121 -5.83 16.56 -2.02
N GLU A 122 -4.74 16.67 -1.26
CA GLU A 122 -3.76 15.60 -1.19
C GLU A 122 -4.52 14.34 -0.79
N GLU A 123 -4.46 13.27 -1.59
CA GLU A 123 -5.05 12.01 -1.18
C GLU A 123 -4.40 11.61 0.16
N THR A 124 -5.16 11.74 1.24
CA THR A 124 -4.71 11.37 2.57
C THR A 124 -4.70 9.85 2.66
N TYR A 125 -3.62 9.26 2.20
CA TYR A 125 -3.42 7.83 2.37
C TYR A 125 -3.20 7.52 3.84
N ARG A 126 -3.77 6.40 4.31
CA ARG A 126 -3.51 5.93 5.66
C ARG A 126 -2.05 5.48 5.74
N LEU A 127 -1.29 6.05 6.67
CA LEU A 127 0.03 5.51 7.01
C LEU A 127 -0.17 4.11 7.59
N THR A 128 0.55 3.13 7.05
CA THR A 128 0.55 1.76 7.59
C THR A 128 1.28 1.70 8.94
N GLY A 129 2.08 2.72 9.25
CA GLY A 129 2.95 2.78 10.42
C GLY A 129 4.15 1.83 10.35
N LYS A 130 4.48 1.32 9.15
CA LYS A 130 5.49 0.27 8.94
C LYS A 130 6.21 0.47 7.60
N ALA A 131 7.52 0.27 7.59
CA ALA A 131 8.35 0.33 6.39
C ALA A 131 8.42 -1.05 5.71
N LEU A 132 7.92 -1.13 4.48
CA LEU A 132 8.22 -2.22 3.54
C LEU A 132 9.65 -2.07 3.01
N LYS A 133 10.26 -3.17 2.56
CA LYS A 133 11.54 -3.07 1.84
C LYS A 133 11.32 -2.32 0.53
N GLU A 134 12.35 -1.61 0.09
CA GLU A 134 12.29 -0.83 -1.15
C GLU A 134 11.85 -1.69 -2.33
N GLY A 135 10.82 -1.22 -3.04
CA GLY A 135 10.26 -1.92 -4.20
C GLY A 135 9.28 -3.05 -3.88
N GLU A 136 9.14 -3.49 -2.62
CA GLU A 136 8.11 -4.47 -2.25
C GLU A 136 6.73 -3.82 -2.16
N ALA A 137 5.73 -4.54 -2.65
CA ALA A 137 4.34 -4.17 -2.52
C ALA A 137 3.54 -5.29 -1.86
N TRP A 138 2.67 -4.97 -0.92
CA TRP A 138 1.81 -5.97 -0.29
C TRP A 138 0.35 -5.74 -0.63
N PHE A 139 -0.33 -6.81 -1.04
CA PHE A 139 -1.76 -6.83 -1.16
C PHE A 139 -2.39 -7.19 0.17
N VAL A 140 -3.28 -6.35 0.65
CA VAL A 140 -3.92 -6.50 1.95
C VAL A 140 -5.42 -6.50 1.80
N PHE A 141 -6.08 -7.44 2.46
CA PHE A 141 -7.52 -7.44 2.53
C PHE A 141 -8.02 -7.70 3.95
N PHE A 142 -9.24 -7.24 4.20
CA PHE A 142 -9.90 -7.37 5.49
C PHE A 142 -11.18 -8.18 5.32
N ASP A 143 -11.34 -9.19 6.16
CA ASP A 143 -12.59 -9.95 6.26
C ASP A 143 -13.66 -9.17 7.03
N ARG A 144 -14.88 -9.72 7.11
CA ARG A 144 -16.02 -9.10 7.82
C ARG A 144 -15.73 -8.78 9.30
N LYS A 145 -14.81 -9.51 9.94
CA LYS A 145 -14.40 -9.30 11.34
C LYS A 145 -13.28 -8.28 11.47
N GLY A 146 -12.84 -7.67 10.36
CA GLY A 146 -11.71 -6.75 10.30
C GLY A 146 -10.36 -7.46 10.40
N LYS A 147 -10.31 -8.79 10.29
CA LYS A 147 -9.04 -9.52 10.34
C LYS A 147 -8.29 -9.27 9.04
N GLU A 148 -7.07 -8.80 9.20
CA GLU A 148 -6.17 -8.47 8.13
C GLU A 148 -5.46 -9.73 7.59
N THR A 149 -5.36 -9.83 6.27
CA THR A 149 -4.50 -10.81 5.59
C THR A 149 -3.60 -10.09 4.60
N ARG A 150 -2.30 -10.35 4.66
CA ARG A 150 -1.26 -9.68 3.88
C ARG A 150 -0.54 -10.64 2.95
N TRP A 151 -0.28 -10.21 1.73
CA TRP A 151 0.38 -10.99 0.68
C TRP A 151 1.49 -10.18 0.04
N ASN A 152 2.68 -10.74 -0.05
CA ASN A 152 3.77 -10.07 -0.75
C ASN A 152 3.58 -10.26 -2.26
N LEU A 153 3.43 -9.14 -2.98
CA LEU A 153 3.36 -9.13 -4.44
C LEU A 153 4.74 -9.13 -5.09
N GLY A 154 5.78 -8.82 -4.33
CA GLY A 154 7.13 -8.60 -4.83
C GLY A 154 7.28 -7.23 -5.47
N VAL A 155 8.17 -7.16 -6.47
CA VAL A 155 8.51 -5.94 -7.20
C VAL A 155 7.67 -5.88 -8.48
N PRO A 156 7.07 -4.73 -8.84
CA PRO A 156 6.28 -4.62 -10.05
C PRO A 156 7.16 -4.63 -11.31
N GLU A 157 6.63 -5.22 -12.37
CA GLU A 157 7.10 -4.98 -13.73
C GLU A 157 6.74 -3.56 -14.17
N ASN A 158 7.69 -2.82 -14.72
CA ASN A 158 7.49 -1.43 -15.13
C ASN A 158 7.05 -1.37 -16.60
N LEU A 159 5.85 -0.87 -16.83
CA LEU A 159 5.33 -0.60 -18.16
C LEU A 159 5.81 0.77 -18.68
N PRO A 160 5.81 0.99 -20.01
CA PRO A 160 6.16 2.27 -20.60
C PRO A 160 5.34 3.42 -20.02
N ASN A 161 6.03 4.55 -19.81
CA ASN A 161 5.40 5.77 -19.33
C ASN A 161 4.38 6.28 -20.35
N LEU A 162 3.25 6.78 -19.83
CA LEU A 162 2.26 7.47 -20.65
C LEU A 162 2.36 8.97 -20.38
N TYR A 163 2.38 9.74 -21.46
CA TYR A 163 2.32 11.18 -21.43
C TYR A 163 0.97 11.60 -21.97
N ALA A 164 0.29 12.52 -21.29
CA ALA A 164 -0.85 13.19 -21.90
C ALA A 164 -0.40 13.86 -23.22
N PRO A 165 -1.26 13.87 -24.25
CA PRO A 165 -0.99 14.57 -25.51
C PRO A 165 -0.80 16.07 -25.30
#